data_AF-A0A0C2E9Z8-F1
#
_entry.id   AF-A0A0C2E9Z8-F1
#
_cell.length_a   1.000
_cell.length_b   1.000
_cell.length_c   1.000
_cell.angle_alpha   90.00
_cell.angle_beta   90.00
_cell.angle_gamma   90.00
#
_symmetry.space_group_name_H-M   'P 1'
#
loop_
_entity.id
_entity.type
_entity.pdbx_description
1 polymer ?
#
loop_
_entity_poly.entity_id
_entity_poly.type
_entity_poly.pdbx_seq_one_letter_code
_entity_poly.pdbx_strand_id
1 'polypeptide(L)' 'MKRINFDDYVRENRGSFTRTRLARDRGRQPMARPRSREECAILLRLDRARRRQWLEQGKLEILGPRKFRLKF' A
#
# COMPACT_ATOMS: atom_id res chain seq x y z
N MET A 1 -11.59 -11.36 -29.75
CA MET A 1 -10.53 -10.78 -28.89
C MET A 1 -9.29 -11.65 -29.01
N LYS A 2 -8.14 -11.09 -29.43
CA LYS A 2 -6.86 -11.84 -29.38
C LYS A 2 -6.55 -12.17 -27.92
N ARG A 3 -6.21 -13.43 -27.63
CA ARG A 3 -5.71 -13.84 -26.31
C ARG A 3 -4.33 -13.21 -26.14
N ILE A 4 -4.22 -12.21 -25.28
CA ILE A 4 -2.95 -11.60 -24.91
C ILE A 4 -2.33 -12.49 -23.83
N ASN A 5 -1.13 -13.02 -24.09
CA ASN A 5 -0.34 -13.67 -23.06
C ASN A 5 0.16 -12.61 -22.06
N PHE A 6 -0.23 -12.74 -20.80
CA PHE A 6 0.07 -11.75 -19.77
C PHE A 6 1.59 -11.62 -19.53
N ASP A 7 2.33 -12.71 -19.60
CA ASP A 7 3.77 -12.69 -19.35
C ASP A 7 4.55 -11.97 -20.46
N ASP A 8 4.10 -12.13 -21.71
CA ASP A 8 4.67 -11.42 -22.85
C ASP A 8 4.32 -9.92 -22.78
N TYR A 9 3.06 -9.60 -22.43
CA TYR A 9 2.64 -8.22 -22.19
C TYR A 9 3.49 -7.54 -21.11
N VAL A 10 3.72 -8.19 -19.97
CA VAL A 10 4.55 -7.64 -18.89
C VAL A 10 5.98 -7.45 -19.35
N ARG A 11 6.57 -8.40 -20.08
CA ARG A 11 7.95 -8.30 -20.59
C ARG A 11 8.13 -7.11 -21.51
N GLU A 12 7.21 -6.93 -22.46
CA GLU A 12 7.27 -5.85 -23.45
C GLU A 12 6.93 -4.47 -22.85
N ASN A 13 6.02 -4.41 -21.88
CA ASN A 13 5.48 -3.15 -21.36
C ASN A 13 6.06 -2.71 -20.02
N ARG A 14 6.95 -3.49 -19.38
CA ARG A 14 7.56 -3.09 -18.09
C ARG A 14 8.28 -1.75 -18.16
N GLY A 15 9.01 -1.53 -19.26
CA GLY A 15 9.74 -0.29 -19.51
C GLY A 15 8.81 0.90 -19.73
N SER A 16 7.76 0.73 -20.55
CA SER A 16 6.76 1.78 -20.82
C SER A 16 5.95 2.12 -19.56
N PHE A 17 5.53 1.12 -18.79
CA PHE A 17 4.87 1.31 -17.50
C PHE A 17 5.73 2.10 -16.52
N THR A 18 7.01 1.74 -16.38
CA THR A 18 7.93 2.42 -15.45
C THR A 18 8.13 3.88 -15.86
N ARG A 19 8.30 4.15 -17.16
CA ARG A 19 8.43 5.52 -17.69
C ARG A 19 7.15 6.33 -17.45
N THR A 20 5.98 5.77 -17.73
CA THR A 20 4.68 6.44 -17.49
C THR A 20 4.44 6.73 -16.01
N ARG A 21 4.80 5.80 -15.12
CA ARG A 21 4.72 5.99 -13.67
C ARG A 21 5.63 7.12 -13.21
N LEU A 22 6.91 7.09 -13.60
CA LEU A 22 7.88 8.13 -13.24
C LEU A 22 7.50 9.50 -13.82
N ALA A 23 6.99 9.55 -15.05
CA ALA A 23 6.49 10.78 -15.66
C ALA A 23 5.28 11.36 -14.89
N ARG A 24 4.39 10.51 -14.37
CA ARG A 24 3.28 10.93 -13.51
C ARG A 24 3.74 11.38 -12.13
N ASP A 25 4.81 10.80 -11.59
CA ASP A 25 5.37 11.19 -10.29
C ASP A 25 6.22 12.47 -10.35
N ARG A 26 6.72 12.88 -11.54
CA ARG A 26 7.64 14.02 -11.74
C ARG A 26 7.13 15.41 -11.35
N GLY A 27 5.85 15.56 -11.02
CA GLY A 27 5.28 16.82 -10.52
C GLY A 27 4.48 16.67 -9.23
N ARG A 28 4.48 15.47 -8.64
CA ARG A 28 3.68 15.19 -7.45
C ARG A 28 4.42 15.72 -6.24
N GLN A 29 4.01 16.89 -5.77
CA GLN A 29 4.47 17.40 -4.50
C GLN A 29 4.13 16.40 -3.39
N PRO A 30 5.02 16.19 -2.40
CA PRO A 30 4.68 15.38 -1.24
C PRO A 30 3.40 15.94 -0.62
N MET A 31 2.34 15.13 -0.55
CA MET A 31 1.07 15.56 0.06
C MET A 31 1.20 15.87 1.56
N ALA A 32 2.35 15.54 2.16
CA ALA A 32 2.66 15.77 3.56
C ALA A 32 4.14 16.12 3.74
N ARG A 33 4.44 16.88 4.79
CA ARG A 33 5.82 17.12 5.23
C ARG A 33 6.54 15.78 5.49
N PRO A 34 7.84 15.67 5.21
CA PRO A 34 8.63 14.55 5.66
C PRO A 34 8.49 14.35 7.18
N ARG A 35 8.26 13.11 7.61
CA ARG A 35 8.15 12.77 9.04
C ARG A 35 9.54 12.55 9.62
N SER A 36 9.75 12.98 10.86
CA SER A 36 10.98 12.65 11.58
C SER A 36 11.03 11.16 11.92
N ARG A 37 12.22 10.63 12.20
CA ARG A 37 12.39 9.24 12.62
C ARG A 37 11.61 8.94 13.91
N GLU A 38 11.57 9.89 14.83
CA GLU A 38 10.82 9.81 16.09
C GLU A 38 9.31 9.78 15.84
N GLU A 39 8.81 10.66 14.96
CA GLU A 39 7.41 10.68 14.58
C GLU A 39 6.99 9.35 13.95
N CYS A 40 7.81 8.78 13.06
CA CYS A 40 7.57 7.45 12.50
C CYS A 40 7.52 6.37 13.58
N ALA A 41 8.40 6.41 14.58
CA ALA A 41 8.40 5.45 15.69
C ALA A 41 7.13 5.56 16.55
N ILE A 42 6.69 6.78 16.84
CA ILE A 42 5.46 7.05 17.59
C ILE A 42 4.24 6.54 16.82
N LEU A 43 4.12 6.90 15.54
CA LEU A 43 3.01 6.46 14.69
C LEU A 43 2.94 4.94 14.59
N LEU A 44 4.08 4.26 14.48
CA LEU A 44 4.12 2.80 14.44
C LEU A 44 3.65 2.18 15.77
N ARG A 45 3.99 2.79 16.91
CA ARG A 45 3.49 2.34 18.23
C ARG A 45 1.98 2.52 18.34
N LEU A 46 1.47 3.68 17.93
CA LEU A 46 0.03 3.98 17.95
C LEU A 46 -0.76 3.03 17.03
N ASP A 47 -0.25 2.77 15.83
CA ASP A 47 -0.86 1.85 14.87
C ASP A 47 -0.96 0.43 15.44
N ARG A 48 0.15 -0.07 16.01
CA ARG A 48 0.17 -1.40 16.66
C ARG A 48 -0.81 -1.51 17.82
N ALA A 49 -0.87 -0.48 18.66
CA ALA A 49 -1.79 -0.45 19.81
C ALA A 49 -3.26 -0.45 19.35
N ARG A 50 -3.60 0.40 18.37
CA ARG A 50 -4.95 0.46 17.80
C ARG A 50 -5.35 -0.83 17.12
N ARG A 51 -4.44 -1.43 16.35
CA ARG A 51 -4.66 -2.71 15.69
C ARG A 51 -4.96 -3.82 16.71
N ARG A 52 -4.21 -3.88 17.81
CA ARG A 52 -4.45 -4.82 18.91
C ARG A 52 -5.83 -4.60 19.52
N GLN A 53 -6.15 -3.36 19.88
CA GLN A 53 -7.44 -3.00 20.44
C GLN A 53 -8.61 -3.42 19.53
N TRP A 54 -8.49 -3.24 18.22
CA TRP A 54 -9.53 -3.63 17.27
C TRP A 54 -9.69 -5.13 17.12
N LEU A 55 -8.60 -5.90 17.26
CA LEU A 55 -8.67 -7.36 17.30
C LEU A 55 -9.40 -7.83 18.57
N GLU A 56 -9.05 -7.25 19.72
CA GLU A 56 -9.69 -7.55 21.02
C GLU A 56 -11.18 -7.20 21.02
N GLN A 57 -11.55 -6.08 20.40
CA GLN A 57 -12.95 -5.64 20.27
C GLN A 57 -13.72 -6.38 19.16
N GLY A 58 -13.08 -7.27 18.40
CA GLY A 58 -13.70 -7.95 17.26
C GLY A 58 -14.00 -7.06 16.04
N LYS A 59 -13.57 -5.80 16.05
CA LYS A 59 -13.71 -4.84 14.94
C LYS A 59 -12.80 -5.15 13.76
N LEU A 60 -11.70 -5.86 14.01
CA LEU A 60 -10.76 -6.31 13.00
C LEU A 60 -10.62 -7.84 13.08
N GLU A 61 -10.69 -8.51 11.94
CA GLU A 61 -10.50 -9.95 11.80
C GLU A 61 -9.40 -10.21 10.75
N ILE A 62 -8.43 -11.06 11.09
CA ILE A 62 -7.32 -11.44 10.19
C ILE A 62 -7.72 -12.73 9.47
N LEU A 63 -7.94 -12.67 8.17
CA LEU A 63 -8.34 -13.81 7.34
C LEU A 63 -7.15 -14.55 6.72
N GLY A 64 -6.00 -13.87 6.62
CA GLY A 64 -4.78 -14.42 6.02
C GLY A 64 -3.74 -13.32 5.75
N PRO A 65 -2.64 -13.66 5.04
CA PRO A 65 -1.60 -12.70 4.71
C PRO A 65 -2.19 -11.54 3.89
N ARG A 66 -2.13 -10.33 4.45
CA ARG A 66 -2.71 -9.10 3.85
C ARG A 66 -4.23 -9.17 3.58
N LYS A 67 -4.95 -10.13 4.17
CA LYS A 67 -6.41 -10.26 4.07
C LYS A 67 -7.02 -9.95 5.43
N PHE A 68 -7.82 -8.89 5.49
CA PHE A 68 -8.45 -8.42 6.72
C PHE A 68 -9.93 -8.15 6.46
N ARG A 69 -10.75 -8.34 7.49
CA ARG A 69 -12.16 -7.94 7.51
C ARG A 69 -12.37 -6.93 8.63
N LEU A 70 -12.97 -5.80 8.29
CA LEU A 70 -13.40 -4.80 9.27
C LEU A 70 -14.88 -5.00 9.54
N LYS A 71 -15.24 -5.00 10.82
CA LYS A 71 -16.62 -5.06 11.30
C LYS A 71 -16.90 -3.73 11.99
N PHE A 72 -17.71 -2.90 11.35
CA PHE A 72 -18.18 -1.62 11.88
C PHE A 72 -19.56 -1.80 12.48
#